data_AF-A0A4Z2GTI0-F1
#
_entry.id   AF-A0A4Z2GTI0-F1
#
_cell.length_a   1.000
_cell.length_b   1.000
_cell.length_c   1.000
_cell.angle_alpha   90.00
_cell.angle_beta   90.00
_cell.angle_gamma   90.00
#
_symmetry.space_group_name_H-M   'P 1'
#
loop_
_entity.id
_entity.type
_entity.pdbx_description
1 polymer ?
#
loop_
_entity_poly.entity_id
_entity_poly.type
_entity_poly.pdbx_seq_one_letter_code
_entity_poly.pdbx_strand_id
1 'polypeptide(L)'
;MLQGAPAFPGVTDEFEQLQKIWNVLGVPAEDSWPGVSQLPNFRPERFLLSKPKRFRSVWKRLQRLPPHTEALVQRMLSGVPADRISAQDSLQHAFFSALPPPIMHLGDTVSIFKVRGVQLEAEVRDAGHRERKVSSSGGAFIADPLI
;
A
#
# COMPACT_ATOMS: atom_id res chain seq x y z
N MET A 1 -7.30 0.10 5.51
CA MET A 1 -7.65 -0.60 4.25
C MET A 1 -6.74 -1.79 3.96
N LEU A 2 -5.45 -1.67 3.56
CA LEU A 2 -4.63 -2.89 3.31
C LEU A 2 -3.51 -3.12 4.34
N GLN A 3 -2.67 -2.11 4.64
CA GLN A 3 -1.57 -2.23 5.61
C GLN A 3 -1.79 -1.47 6.94
N GLY A 4 -2.67 -0.47 6.97
CA GLY A 4 -2.92 0.36 8.16
C GLY A 4 -1.90 1.48 8.38
N ALA A 5 -1.00 1.71 7.43
CA ALA A 5 -0.06 2.82 7.40
C ALA A 5 -0.02 3.44 5.98
N PRO A 6 0.45 4.69 5.81
CA PRO A 6 0.60 5.30 4.50
C PRO A 6 1.53 4.48 3.60
N ALA A 7 1.20 4.38 2.31
CA ALA A 7 2.00 3.65 1.32
C ALA A 7 3.38 4.30 1.10
N PHE A 8 3.40 5.65 1.06
CA PHE A 8 4.58 6.48 0.86
C PHE A 8 4.57 7.62 1.89
N PRO A 9 5.14 7.41 3.10
CA PRO A 9 5.02 8.36 4.20
C PRO A 9 6.10 9.47 4.13
N GLY A 10 6.04 10.39 3.16
CA GLY A 10 6.91 11.58 3.15
C GLY A 10 6.52 12.57 4.25
N VAL A 11 7.50 13.32 4.75
CA VAL A 11 7.35 14.17 5.95
C VAL A 11 7.79 15.62 5.68
N THR A 12 8.89 15.79 4.97
CA THR A 12 9.61 17.07 4.87
C THR A 12 9.24 17.87 3.62
N ASP A 13 9.45 17.30 2.43
CA ASP A 13 9.25 18.01 1.16
C ASP A 13 8.83 17.05 0.02
N GLU A 14 8.61 17.63 -1.18
CA GLU A 14 8.25 16.88 -2.37
C GLU A 14 9.36 15.90 -2.81
N PHE A 15 10.62 16.23 -2.55
CA PHE A 15 11.75 15.38 -2.91
C PHE A 15 11.77 14.11 -2.05
N GLU A 16 11.58 14.21 -0.73
CA GLU A 16 11.46 13.07 0.17
C GLU A 16 10.27 12.18 -0.23
N GLN A 17 9.13 12.79 -0.57
CA GLN A 17 7.95 12.06 -1.03
C GLN A 17 8.26 11.28 -2.33
N LEU A 18 8.89 11.93 -3.31
CA LEU A 18 9.30 11.29 -4.57
C LEU A 18 10.32 10.17 -4.34
N GLN A 19 11.32 10.38 -3.48
CA GLN A 19 12.29 9.34 -3.13
C GLN A 19 11.60 8.10 -2.54
N LYS A 20 10.55 8.26 -1.72
CA LYS A 20 9.78 7.12 -1.17
C LYS A 20 8.97 6.39 -2.24
N ILE A 21 8.41 7.12 -3.20
CA ILE A 21 7.70 6.53 -4.35
C ILE A 21 8.70 5.73 -5.21
N TRP A 22 9.81 6.35 -5.61
CA TRP A 22 10.82 5.72 -6.47
C TRP A 22 11.58 4.58 -5.80
N ASN A 23 11.69 4.57 -4.47
CA ASN A 23 12.20 3.42 -3.72
C ASN A 23 11.34 2.15 -3.88
N VAL A 24 10.09 2.28 -4.33
CA VAL A 24 9.16 1.18 -4.56
C VAL A 24 8.94 0.95 -6.05
N LEU A 25 8.66 2.00 -6.81
CA LEU A 25 8.36 1.91 -8.25
C LEU A 25 9.60 1.87 -9.15
N GLY A 26 10.78 2.18 -8.60
CA GLY A 26 11.98 2.47 -9.37
C GLY A 26 12.04 3.94 -9.79
N VAL A 27 13.26 4.46 -9.98
CA VAL A 27 13.45 5.79 -10.58
C VAL A 27 13.12 5.68 -12.07
N PRO A 28 12.21 6.49 -12.62
CA PRO A 28 11.84 6.38 -14.03
C PRO A 28 13.00 6.81 -14.94
N ALA A 29 13.05 6.20 -16.11
CA ALA A 29 13.94 6.55 -17.20
C ALA A 29 13.16 6.49 -18.53
N GLU A 30 13.76 6.91 -19.64
CA GLU A 30 13.08 6.98 -20.94
C GLU A 30 12.52 5.64 -21.44
N ASP A 31 13.09 4.53 -20.98
CA ASP A 31 12.62 3.17 -21.26
C ASP A 31 11.31 2.80 -20.53
N SER A 32 11.12 3.35 -19.34
CA SER A 32 10.02 3.04 -18.42
C SER A 32 8.95 4.13 -18.41
N TRP A 33 9.32 5.36 -18.74
CA TRP A 33 8.42 6.49 -18.97
C TRP A 33 8.99 7.37 -20.09
N PRO A 34 8.56 7.13 -21.35
CA PRO A 34 8.97 7.96 -22.48
C PRO A 34 8.59 9.44 -22.28
N GLY A 35 9.57 10.33 -22.43
CA GLY A 35 9.41 11.78 -22.25
C GLY A 35 9.61 12.27 -20.81
N VAL A 36 9.96 11.40 -19.85
CA VAL A 36 10.17 11.79 -18.44
C VAL A 36 11.30 12.82 -18.29
N SER A 37 12.35 12.75 -19.11
CA SER A 37 13.46 13.71 -19.12
C SER A 37 13.05 15.13 -19.52
N GLN A 38 11.92 15.28 -20.21
CA GLN A 38 11.40 16.57 -20.66
C GLN A 38 10.53 17.24 -19.59
N LEU A 39 10.19 16.54 -18.52
CA LEU A 39 9.35 17.10 -17.46
C LEU A 39 10.10 18.19 -16.68
N PRO A 40 9.42 19.31 -16.36
CA PRO A 40 10.01 20.34 -15.53
C PRO A 40 10.36 19.75 -14.16
N ASN A 41 11.52 20.12 -13.64
CA ASN A 41 12.04 19.69 -12.33
C ASN A 41 12.39 18.19 -12.20
N PHE A 42 12.32 17.40 -13.27
CA PHE A 42 12.84 16.04 -13.23
C PHE A 42 14.38 16.07 -13.22
N ARG A 43 14.96 15.53 -12.13
CA ARG A 43 16.40 15.49 -11.85
C ARG A 43 16.75 14.09 -11.33
N PRO A 44 16.79 13.06 -12.20
CA PRO A 44 16.96 11.66 -11.80
C PRO A 44 18.24 11.42 -10.98
N GLU A 45 19.29 12.19 -11.25
CA GLU A 45 20.58 12.17 -10.56
C GLU A 45 20.49 12.51 -9.07
N ARG A 46 19.41 13.16 -8.62
CA ARG A 46 19.21 13.46 -7.20
C ARG A 46 18.68 12.27 -6.41
N PHE A 47 18.07 11.28 -7.07
CA PHE A 47 17.47 10.14 -6.41
C PHE A 47 18.44 8.98 -6.26
N LEU A 48 18.31 8.22 -5.16
CA LEU A 48 19.00 6.95 -5.04
C LEU A 48 18.45 5.96 -6.06
N LEU A 49 19.33 5.37 -6.87
CA LEU A 49 18.95 4.36 -7.86
C LEU A 49 18.23 3.20 -7.16
N SER A 50 17.03 2.90 -7.66
CA SER A 50 16.21 1.80 -7.16
C SER A 50 15.56 1.08 -8.33
N LYS A 51 15.46 -0.26 -8.20
CA LYS A 51 14.69 -1.07 -9.15
C LYS A 51 13.25 -1.21 -8.65
N PRO A 52 12.26 -1.35 -9.55
CA PRO A 52 10.89 -1.65 -9.17
C PRO A 52 10.82 -2.87 -8.25
N LYS A 53 10.10 -2.74 -7.14
CA LYS A 53 9.88 -3.82 -6.16
C LYS A 53 8.49 -4.39 -6.33
N ARG A 54 8.35 -5.69 -6.07
CA ARG A 54 7.02 -6.31 -5.95
C ARG A 54 6.30 -5.72 -4.74
N PHE A 55 5.04 -5.33 -4.89
CA PHE A 55 4.30 -4.71 -3.79
C PHE A 55 4.12 -5.65 -2.60
N ARG A 56 3.98 -6.96 -2.81
CA ARG A 56 3.97 -7.95 -1.72
C ARG A 56 5.25 -8.01 -0.89
N SER A 57 6.40 -7.56 -1.42
CA SER A 57 7.65 -7.50 -0.63
C SER A 57 7.75 -6.22 0.20
N VAL A 58 7.13 -5.14 -0.26
CA VAL A 58 7.10 -3.84 0.43
C VAL A 58 5.96 -3.79 1.45
N TRP A 59 4.76 -4.18 1.04
CA TRP A 59 3.57 -4.20 1.87
C TRP A 59 3.17 -5.63 2.22
N LYS A 60 3.78 -6.17 3.27
CA LYS A 60 3.62 -7.58 3.68
C LYS A 60 2.17 -8.01 3.86
N ARG A 61 1.26 -7.10 4.26
CA ARG A 61 -0.17 -7.42 4.42
C ARG A 61 -0.84 -7.80 3.10
N LEU A 62 -0.32 -7.38 1.94
CA LEU A 62 -0.81 -7.82 0.62
C LEU A 62 -0.71 -9.34 0.42
N GLN A 63 0.17 -10.03 1.15
CA GLN A 63 0.28 -11.48 1.09
C GLN A 63 -0.94 -12.19 1.70
N ARG A 64 -1.64 -11.53 2.63
CA ARG A 64 -2.84 -12.06 3.32
C ARG A 64 -4.15 -11.61 2.66
N LEU A 65 -4.08 -10.81 1.60
CA LEU A 65 -5.24 -10.23 0.94
C LEU A 65 -5.71 -11.07 -0.24
N PRO A 66 -6.96 -10.89 -0.71
CA PRO A 66 -7.55 -11.69 -1.78
C PRO A 66 -6.66 -11.79 -3.03
N PRO A 67 -6.81 -12.87 -3.82
CA PRO A 67 -6.22 -12.95 -5.15
C PRO A 67 -6.50 -11.68 -5.96
N HIS A 68 -5.61 -11.34 -6.89
CA HIS A 68 -5.71 -10.14 -7.75
C HIS A 68 -5.59 -8.77 -7.05
N THR A 69 -5.52 -8.70 -5.71
CA THR A 69 -5.31 -7.41 -4.99
C THR A 69 -4.04 -6.70 -5.46
N GLU A 70 -2.91 -7.40 -5.49
CA GLU A 70 -1.63 -6.82 -5.95
C GLU A 70 -1.71 -6.34 -7.41
N ALA A 71 -2.39 -7.10 -8.28
CA ALA A 71 -2.54 -6.73 -9.68
C ALA A 71 -3.33 -5.42 -9.84
N LEU A 72 -4.40 -5.23 -9.06
CA LEU A 72 -5.16 -3.97 -9.06
C LEU A 72 -4.29 -2.81 -8.55
N VAL A 73 -3.59 -3.00 -7.43
CA VAL A 73 -2.71 -1.98 -6.86
C VAL A 73 -1.61 -1.59 -7.86
N GLN A 74 -1.05 -2.54 -8.60
CA GLN A 74 -0.05 -2.30 -9.66
C GLN A 74 -0.60 -1.40 -10.77
N ARG A 75 -1.85 -1.61 -11.20
CA ARG A 75 -2.47 -0.76 -12.22
C ARG A 75 -2.85 0.62 -11.70
N MET A 76 -3.19 0.75 -10.42
CA MET A 76 -3.51 2.03 -9.78
C MET A 76 -2.26 2.88 -9.50
N LEU A 77 -1.15 2.25 -9.09
CA LEU A 77 0.11 2.91 -8.74
C LEU A 77 1.11 2.90 -9.91
N SER A 78 0.64 2.93 -11.15
CA SER A 78 1.51 3.09 -12.30
C SER A 78 2.25 4.43 -12.23
N GLY A 79 3.57 4.39 -12.48
CA GLY A 79 4.43 5.57 -12.51
C GLY A 79 4.09 6.51 -13.66
N VAL A 80 3.71 5.94 -14.82
CA VAL A 80 3.23 6.70 -15.98
C VAL A 80 1.75 7.01 -15.78
N PRO A 81 1.34 8.29 -15.71
CA PRO A 81 -0.05 8.65 -15.42
C PRO A 81 -1.06 8.13 -16.45
N ALA A 82 -0.68 8.09 -17.72
CA ALA A 82 -1.54 7.62 -18.82
C ALA A 82 -1.85 6.12 -18.74
N ASP A 83 -0.99 5.33 -18.08
CA ASP A 83 -1.15 3.88 -17.94
C ASP A 83 -2.01 3.51 -16.72
N ARG A 84 -2.41 4.49 -15.91
CA ARG A 84 -3.20 4.25 -14.71
C ARG A 84 -4.60 3.78 -15.09
N ILE A 85 -5.04 2.68 -14.48
CA ILE A 85 -6.41 2.17 -14.66
C ILE A 85 -7.45 3.21 -14.26
N SER A 86 -8.50 3.36 -15.08
CA SER A 86 -9.62 4.25 -14.78
C SER A 86 -10.45 3.72 -13.61
N ALA A 87 -11.28 4.58 -13.00
CA ALA A 87 -12.21 4.15 -11.97
C ALA A 87 -13.22 3.11 -12.53
N GLN A 88 -13.72 3.34 -13.73
CA GLN A 88 -14.66 2.44 -14.41
C GLN A 88 -14.05 1.05 -14.65
N ASP A 89 -12.83 0.99 -15.18
CA ASP A 89 -12.15 -0.27 -15.44
C ASP A 89 -11.73 -0.97 -14.14
N SER A 90 -11.43 -0.19 -13.09
CA SER A 90 -11.11 -0.73 -11.77
C SER A 90 -12.28 -1.52 -11.19
N LEU A 91 -13.52 -1.03 -11.36
CA LEU A 91 -14.72 -1.74 -10.91
C LEU A 91 -14.90 -3.08 -11.63
N GLN A 92 -14.45 -3.20 -12.88
CA GLN A 92 -14.49 -4.45 -13.65
C GLN A 92 -13.34 -5.41 -13.33
N HIS A 93 -12.40 -5.01 -12.47
CA HIS A 93 -11.25 -5.85 -12.14
C HIS A 93 -11.65 -7.09 -11.33
N ALA A 94 -10.96 -8.21 -11.56
CA ALA A 94 -11.19 -9.49 -10.87
C ALA A 94 -11.08 -9.41 -9.33
N PHE A 95 -10.53 -8.33 -8.79
CA PHE A 95 -10.55 -8.07 -7.34
C PHE A 95 -11.99 -7.97 -6.79
N PHE A 96 -12.93 -7.45 -7.58
CA PHE A 96 -14.33 -7.29 -7.19
C PHE A 96 -15.23 -8.46 -7.60
N SER A 97 -14.68 -9.58 -8.12
CA SER A 97 -15.46 -10.71 -8.62
C SER A 97 -16.27 -11.44 -7.55
N ALA A 98 -15.93 -11.26 -6.27
CA ALA A 98 -16.67 -11.82 -5.14
C ALA A 98 -17.96 -11.03 -4.81
N LEU A 99 -18.13 -9.82 -5.36
CA LEU A 99 -19.31 -9.02 -5.13
C LEU A 99 -20.48 -9.48 -6.03
N PRO A 100 -21.73 -9.39 -5.54
CA PRO A 100 -22.88 -9.84 -6.30
C PRO A 100 -23.11 -8.95 -7.55
N PRO A 101 -23.42 -9.54 -8.73
CA PRO A 101 -23.53 -8.80 -10.00
C PRO A 101 -24.44 -7.54 -10.00
N PRO A 102 -25.55 -7.48 -9.25
CA PRO A 102 -26.38 -6.27 -9.20
C PRO A 102 -25.65 -5.02 -8.69
N ILE A 103 -24.54 -5.18 -7.95
CA ILE A 103 -23.77 -4.03 -7.44
C ILE A 103 -23.21 -3.15 -8.56
N MET A 104 -22.95 -3.72 -9.74
CA MET A 104 -22.36 -3.02 -10.87
C MET A 104 -23.38 -2.19 -11.69
N HIS A 105 -24.67 -2.31 -11.37
CA HIS A 105 -25.76 -1.70 -12.13
C HIS A 105 -26.69 -0.85 -11.25
N LEU A 106 -26.20 -0.41 -10.09
CA LEU A 106 -26.95 0.46 -9.19
C LEU A 106 -27.01 1.88 -9.78
N GLY A 107 -28.15 2.55 -9.59
CA GLY A 107 -28.22 3.98 -9.84
C GLY A 107 -27.35 4.74 -8.83
N ASP A 108 -26.82 5.89 -9.25
CA ASP A 108 -25.82 6.66 -8.48
C ASP A 108 -26.25 7.02 -7.05
N THR A 109 -27.56 7.15 -6.81
CA THR A 109 -28.15 7.49 -5.50
C THR A 109 -28.51 6.28 -4.64
N VAL A 110 -28.28 5.06 -5.14
CA VAL A 110 -28.65 3.81 -4.50
C VAL A 110 -27.47 3.24 -3.73
N SER A 111 -27.64 3.05 -2.41
CA SER A 111 -26.62 2.43 -1.56
C SER A 111 -26.34 0.98 -1.96
N ILE A 112 -25.06 0.59 -1.96
CA ILE A 112 -24.60 -0.79 -2.20
C ILE A 112 -25.18 -1.80 -1.20
N PHE A 113 -25.52 -1.36 0.01
CA PHE A 113 -26.10 -2.23 1.05
C PHE A 113 -27.56 -2.61 0.79
N LYS A 114 -28.19 -2.04 -0.25
CA LYS A 114 -29.49 -2.53 -0.73
C LYS A 114 -29.37 -3.81 -1.54
N VAL A 115 -28.17 -4.15 -2.04
CA VAL A 115 -27.93 -5.39 -2.77
C VAL A 115 -27.91 -6.55 -1.80
N ARG A 116 -28.77 -7.55 -2.03
CA ARG A 116 -28.79 -8.77 -1.23
C ARG A 116 -27.41 -9.46 -1.29
N GLY A 117 -26.89 -9.84 -0.14
CA GLY A 117 -25.56 -10.45 0.00
C GLY A 117 -24.43 -9.44 0.21
N VAL A 118 -24.68 -8.13 0.13
CA VAL A 118 -23.71 -7.10 0.49
C VAL A 118 -23.95 -6.64 1.93
N GLN A 119 -23.00 -6.92 2.80
CA GLN A 119 -23.04 -6.50 4.20
C GLN A 119 -21.65 -6.15 4.69
N LEU A 120 -21.56 -5.32 5.72
CA LEU A 120 -20.31 -5.07 6.41
C LEU A 120 -19.99 -6.25 7.33
N GLU A 121 -18.78 -6.78 7.21
CA GLU A 121 -18.26 -7.74 8.18
C GLU A 121 -17.76 -7.03 9.44
N ALA A 122 -17.99 -7.64 10.60
CA ALA A 122 -17.48 -7.11 11.86
C ALA A 122 -15.95 -7.14 11.88
N GLU A 123 -15.32 -6.07 12.36
CA GLU A 123 -13.87 -5.99 12.43
C GLU A 123 -13.30 -7.03 13.40
N VAL A 124 -12.66 -8.06 12.86
CA VAL A 124 -11.83 -8.97 13.66
C VAL A 124 -10.54 -8.23 14.00
N ARG A 125 -10.37 -7.82 15.25
CA ARG A 125 -9.10 -7.27 15.73
C ARG A 125 -8.03 -8.36 15.57
N ASP A 126 -7.14 -8.19 14.59
CA ASP A 126 -5.92 -8.99 14.45
C ASP A 126 -5.17 -8.90 15.80
N ALA A 127 -5.32 -9.90 16.66
CA ALA A 127 -4.75 -9.98 18.01
C ALA A 127 -3.21 -10.14 18.02
N GLY A 128 -2.56 -9.91 16.88
CA GLY A 128 -1.15 -10.22 16.64
C GLY A 128 -0.15 -9.07 16.83
N HIS A 129 -0.57 -7.90 17.33
CA HIS A 129 0.35 -6.76 17.53
C HIS A 129 0.48 -6.32 19.00
N ARG A 130 0.27 -7.22 19.96
CA ARG A 130 0.57 -6.99 21.38
C ARG A 130 1.52 -8.06 21.93
N GLU A 131 2.73 -8.08 21.39
CA GLU A 131 3.93 -8.61 22.05
C GLU A 131 5.06 -7.62 21.70
N ARG A 132 5.97 -7.15 22.55
CA ARG A 132 6.26 -7.29 23.98
C ARG A 132 7.15 -6.07 24.29
N LYS A 133 6.74 -5.16 25.16
CA LYS A 133 7.67 -4.38 25.99
C LYS A 133 7.26 -4.59 27.44
N VAL A 134 7.47 -5.82 27.90
CA VAL A 134 7.74 -6.03 29.32
C VAL A 134 9.18 -5.56 29.49
N SER A 135 9.35 -4.31 29.92
CA SER A 135 10.62 -3.85 30.47
C SER A 135 10.80 -4.58 31.80
N SER A 136 11.60 -5.65 31.80
CA SER A 136 12.16 -6.21 33.03
C SER A 136 13.23 -5.24 33.53
N SER A 137 12.84 -4.23 34.31
CA SER A 137 13.76 -3.56 35.22
C SER A 137 14.00 -4.48 36.42
N GLY A 138 14.88 -5.47 36.23
CA GLY A 138 15.43 -6.26 37.32
C GLY A 138 16.44 -5.42 38.08
N GLY A 139 15.99 -4.76 39.14
CA GLY A 139 16.83 -4.13 40.14
C GLY A 139 16.51 -4.74 41.49
N ALA A 140 17.35 -5.64 41.98
CA ALA A 140 17.47 -5.93 43.41
C ALA A 140 18.78 -6.67 43.70
N PHE A 141 19.74 -5.91 44.22
CA PHE A 141 20.66 -6.23 45.32
C PHE A 141 21.29 -7.63 45.34
N ILE A 142 22.56 -7.69 44.91
CA ILE A 142 23.50 -8.71 45.36
C ILE A 142 23.96 -8.28 46.76
N ALA A 143 23.55 -9.05 47.78
CA ALA A 143 24.14 -9.01 49.11
C ALA A 143 25.45 -9.81 49.08
N ASP A 144 26.53 -9.16 49.46
CA ASP A 144 27.88 -9.71 49.59
C ASP A 144 28.02 -10.41 50.96
N PRO A 145 28.46 -11.68 51.06
CA PRO A 145 28.83 -12.29 52.31
C PRO A 145 30.37 -12.31 52.47
N LEU A 146 30.83 -11.62 53.52
CA LEU A 146 32.02 -11.89 54.34
C LEU A 146 33.24 -12.58 53.66
N ILE A 147 34.34 -11.81 53.52
CA ILE A 147 35.63 -11.97 54.24
C ILE A 147 36.38 -10.65 54.14
#